data_AF-A0A1K2IJB4-F1
#
_entry.id   AF-A0A1K2IJB4-F1
#
_cell.length_a   1.000
_cell.length_b   1.000
_cell.length_c   1.000
_cell.angle_alpha   90.00
_cell.angle_beta   90.00
_cell.angle_gamma   90.00
#
_symmetry.space_group_name_H-M   'P 1'
#
loop_
_entity.id
_entity.type
_entity.pdbx_description
1 polymer ?
#
loop_
_entity_poly.entity_id
_entity_poly.type
_entity_poly.pdbx_seq_one_letter_code
_entity_poly.pdbx_strand_id
1 'polypeptide(L)'
;MQKNRIHNINKTGFKTPQDYFNNLEDAILSEIKLKESINNSGFKIPESYFDTFESRVMNQISDNETPKVISLFNKRTLVYVSSIAAAVLLLFNLSIFNKDLDWNKLDTETVENYMINEDISSYEIASLLSDEDLKEENFITYNLNEENVETYLLNNLDIDDIIE
;
A
#
# COMPACT_ATOMS: atom_id res chain seq x y z
N MET A 1 12.34 -28.77 -0.41
CA MET A 1 13.50 -29.18 0.41
C MET A 1 13.81 -30.65 0.14
N GLN A 2 14.95 -30.96 -0.48
CA GLN A 2 15.35 -32.35 -0.76
C GLN A 2 15.91 -32.99 0.51
N LYS A 3 15.38 -34.16 0.91
CA LYS A 3 15.80 -34.90 2.11
C LYS A 3 17.10 -35.68 1.82
N ASN A 4 18.21 -35.30 2.46
CA ASN A 4 19.48 -36.01 2.36
C ASN A 4 19.40 -37.38 3.05
N ARG A 5 19.75 -38.44 2.30
CA ARG A 5 19.73 -39.85 2.75
C ARG A 5 21.06 -40.20 3.44
N ILE A 6 21.14 -39.96 4.75
CA ILE A 6 22.32 -40.24 5.59
C ILE A 6 22.46 -41.72 6.02
N HIS A 7 21.57 -42.62 5.60
CA HIS A 7 21.46 -43.98 6.16
C HIS A 7 22.00 -45.09 5.26
N ASN A 8 22.81 -44.77 4.24
CA ASN A 8 23.28 -45.75 3.25
C ASN A 8 24.82 -45.72 3.03
N ILE A 9 25.57 -45.28 4.04
CA ILE A 9 27.03 -45.13 3.97
C ILE A 9 27.68 -46.35 4.65
N ASN A 10 27.86 -47.44 3.89
CA ASN A 10 28.50 -48.69 4.39
C ASN A 10 30.04 -48.62 4.41
N LYS A 11 30.61 -47.43 4.16
CA LYS A 11 32.05 -47.17 4.19
C LYS A 11 32.25 -45.82 4.84
N THR A 12 33.19 -45.74 5.78
CA THR A 12 33.46 -44.53 6.58
C THR A 12 34.00 -43.35 5.75
N GLY A 13 34.27 -43.54 4.45
CA GLY A 13 34.79 -42.52 3.54
C GLY A 13 36.30 -42.25 3.72
N PHE A 14 36.88 -42.66 4.83
CA PHE A 14 38.31 -42.52 5.10
C PHE A 14 39.09 -43.59 4.35
N LYS A 15 40.10 -43.16 3.58
CA LYS A 15 41.10 -44.01 2.94
C LYS A 15 42.47 -43.49 3.36
N THR A 16 43.41 -44.38 3.62
CA THR A 16 44.80 -43.99 3.81
C THR A 16 45.42 -43.64 2.46
N PRO A 17 46.45 -42.78 2.44
CA PRO A 17 47.25 -42.56 1.24
C PRO A 17 47.79 -43.87 0.66
N GLN A 18 48.02 -43.87 -0.65
CA GLN A 18 48.68 -44.99 -1.32
C GLN A 18 50.07 -45.22 -0.69
N ASP A 19 50.43 -46.48 -0.45
CA ASP A 19 51.70 -46.90 0.16
C ASP A 19 51.97 -46.40 1.60
N TYR A 20 50.96 -45.92 2.32
CA TYR A 20 51.08 -45.45 3.71
C TYR A 20 51.75 -46.50 4.63
N PHE A 21 51.25 -47.74 4.61
CA PHE A 21 51.77 -48.79 5.48
C PHE A 21 53.11 -49.36 4.99
N ASN A 22 53.38 -49.32 3.68
CA ASN A 22 54.62 -49.81 3.10
C ASN A 22 55.82 -48.91 3.50
N ASN A 23 55.60 -47.61 3.63
CA ASN A 23 56.66 -46.63 3.96
C ASN A 23 56.65 -46.19 5.43
N LEU A 24 55.73 -46.72 6.26
CA LEU A 24 55.55 -46.27 7.64
C LEU A 24 56.82 -46.48 8.47
N GLU A 25 57.44 -47.65 8.35
CA GLU A 25 58.62 -48.01 9.12
C GLU A 25 59.82 -47.11 8.77
N ASP A 26 60.07 -46.91 7.48
CA ASP A 26 61.13 -46.02 7.00
C ASP A 26 60.91 -44.57 7.44
N ALA A 27 59.65 -44.09 7.41
CA ALA A 27 59.29 -42.75 7.85
C ALA A 27 59.55 -42.56 9.35
N ILE A 28 59.13 -43.52 10.18
CA ILE A 28 59.35 -43.49 11.64
C ILE A 28 60.85 -43.53 11.95
N LEU A 29 61.60 -44.43 11.31
CA LEU A 29 63.04 -44.58 11.56
C LEU A 29 63.81 -43.34 11.10
N SER A 30 63.42 -42.73 9.98
CA SER A 30 63.98 -41.47 9.51
C SER A 30 63.73 -40.33 10.49
N GLU A 31 62.52 -40.21 11.04
CA GLU A 31 62.18 -39.18 12.01
C GLU A 31 62.92 -39.35 13.34
N ILE A 32 63.10 -40.59 13.81
CA ILE A 32 63.91 -40.88 15.01
C ILE A 32 65.37 -40.47 14.78
N LYS A 33 65.98 -40.88 13.66
CA LYS A 33 67.37 -40.49 13.32
C LYS A 33 67.53 -38.97 13.21
N LEU A 34 66.55 -38.29 12.62
CA LEU A 34 66.54 -36.83 12.54
C LEU A 34 66.50 -36.19 13.94
N LYS A 35 65.63 -36.68 14.83
CA LYS A 35 65.54 -36.19 16.22
C LYS A 35 66.79 -36.47 17.04
N GLU A 36 67.49 -37.58 16.81
CA GLU A 36 68.77 -37.87 17.46
C GLU A 36 69.91 -36.97 16.96
N SER A 37 69.87 -36.58 15.68
CA SER A 37 70.90 -35.74 15.06
C SER A 37 70.68 -34.23 15.24
N ILE A 38 69.45 -33.81 15.54
CA ILE A 38 69.05 -32.41 15.64
C ILE A 38 68.53 -32.13 17.05
N ASN A 39 69.36 -31.46 17.87
CA ASN A 39 68.99 -31.11 19.24
C ASN A 39 68.01 -29.92 19.35
N ASN A 40 67.91 -29.11 18.28
CA ASN A 40 67.19 -27.84 18.31
C ASN A 40 66.32 -27.73 17.05
N SER A 41 65.08 -27.26 17.14
CA SER A 41 64.13 -27.17 16.01
C SER A 41 64.57 -26.28 14.84
N GLY A 42 65.72 -25.61 14.90
CA GLY A 42 66.26 -24.71 13.86
C GLY A 42 65.52 -23.37 13.76
N PHE A 43 64.29 -23.29 14.25
CA PHE A 43 63.49 -22.09 14.29
C PHE A 43 63.68 -21.36 15.62
N LYS A 44 64.13 -20.11 15.54
CA LYS A 44 64.10 -19.17 16.66
C LYS A 44 62.99 -18.16 16.42
N ILE A 45 62.19 -17.91 17.45
CA ILE A 45 61.27 -16.78 17.42
C ILE A 45 62.09 -15.47 17.38
N PRO A 46 61.56 -14.42 16.72
CA PRO A 46 62.12 -13.08 16.84
C PRO A 46 62.19 -12.64 18.30
N GLU A 47 63.19 -11.82 18.61
CA GLU A 47 63.29 -11.17 19.92
C GLU A 47 62.02 -10.36 20.21
N SER A 48 61.48 -10.47 21.43
CA SER A 48 60.25 -9.81 21.85
C SER A 48 59.00 -10.11 21.01
N TYR A 49 58.93 -11.28 20.38
CA TYR A 49 57.73 -11.73 19.65
C TYR A 49 56.47 -11.69 20.53
N PHE A 50 56.53 -12.30 21.72
CA PHE A 50 55.38 -12.37 22.62
C PHE A 50 55.10 -11.02 23.31
N ASP A 51 56.12 -10.20 23.55
CA ASP A 51 55.96 -8.87 24.14
C ASP A 51 55.16 -7.92 23.25
N THR A 52 55.28 -8.07 21.92
CA THR A 52 54.60 -7.20 20.93
C THR A 52 53.37 -7.86 20.30
N PHE A 53 53.15 -9.15 20.54
CA PHE A 53 52.05 -9.91 19.95
C PHE A 53 50.69 -9.35 20.35
N GLU A 54 50.48 -9.13 21.65
CA GLU A 54 49.22 -8.62 22.18
C GLU A 54 48.88 -7.24 21.60
N SER A 55 49.84 -6.30 21.59
CA SER A 55 49.65 -4.97 21.01
C SER A 55 49.36 -5.01 19.52
N ARG A 56 50.01 -5.92 18.76
CA ARG A 56 49.76 -6.08 17.32
C ARG A 56 48.36 -6.59 17.03
N VAL A 57 47.93 -7.59 17.78
CA VAL A 57 46.57 -8.13 17.69
C VAL A 57 45.56 -7.05 18.07
N MET A 58 45.76 -6.36 19.19
CA MET A 58 44.84 -5.32 19.65
C MET A 58 44.72 -4.16 18.65
N ASN A 59 45.82 -3.72 18.03
CA ASN A 59 45.79 -2.68 17.00
C ASN A 59 45.00 -3.13 15.75
N GLN A 60 45.16 -4.39 15.31
CA GLN A 60 44.39 -4.93 14.18
C GLN A 60 42.88 -5.02 14.43
N ILE A 61 42.47 -5.21 15.68
CA ILE A 61 41.05 -5.32 16.03
C ILE A 61 40.46 -3.94 16.39
N SER A 62 41.30 -3.01 16.87
CA SER A 62 40.91 -1.66 17.29
C SER A 62 40.87 -0.64 16.15
N ASP A 63 41.41 -0.99 14.97
CA ASP A 63 41.10 -0.28 13.73
C ASP A 63 39.61 -0.47 13.45
N ASN A 64 38.84 0.46 14.01
CA ASN A 64 37.40 0.62 13.89
C ASN A 64 37.05 1.02 12.45
N GLU A 65 37.37 0.17 11.48
CA GLU A 65 36.75 0.23 10.18
C GLU A 65 35.28 -0.13 10.40
N THR A 66 34.46 0.90 10.63
CA THR A 66 33.00 0.75 10.62
C THR A 66 32.66 -0.03 9.36
N PRO A 67 31.94 -1.16 9.45
CA PRO A 67 31.67 -1.98 8.28
C PRO A 67 31.08 -1.08 7.21
N LYS A 68 31.52 -1.24 5.96
CA LYS A 68 31.06 -0.44 4.81
C LYS A 68 29.59 -0.76 4.54
N VAL A 69 28.71 -0.23 5.37
CA VAL A 69 27.27 -0.43 5.31
C VAL A 69 26.63 0.83 4.78
N ILE A 70 25.74 0.65 3.81
CA ILE A 70 24.89 1.71 3.30
C ILE A 70 23.54 1.60 4.00
N SER A 71 23.02 2.71 4.52
CA SER A 71 21.67 2.75 5.09
C SER A 71 20.65 2.53 3.97
N LEU A 72 19.79 1.52 4.15
CA LEU A 72 18.74 1.16 3.19
C LEU A 72 17.62 2.20 3.11
N PHE A 73 17.35 2.91 4.20
CA PHE A 73 16.25 3.87 4.28
C PHE A 73 16.79 5.27 4.57
N ASN A 74 16.75 6.12 3.54
CA ASN A 74 17.05 7.54 3.66
C ASN A 74 15.74 8.30 3.91
N LYS A 75 15.72 9.19 4.92
CA LYS A 75 14.56 10.05 5.18
C LYS A 75 14.13 10.85 3.95
N ARG A 76 15.09 11.21 3.07
CA ARG A 76 14.79 11.90 1.81
C ARG A 76 13.92 11.07 0.88
N THR A 77 14.23 9.79 0.68
CA THR A 77 13.43 8.92 -0.21
C THR A 77 12.04 8.65 0.36
N LEU A 78 11.91 8.55 1.69
CA LEU A 78 10.62 8.46 2.37
C LEU A 78 9.72 9.67 2.11
N VAL A 79 10.29 10.89 2.17
CA VAL A 79 9.53 12.11 1.88
C VAL A 79 9.05 12.13 0.44
N TYR A 80 9.92 11.81 -0.54
CA TYR A 80 9.51 11.78 -1.96
C TYR A 80 8.40 10.78 -2.24
N VAL A 81 8.52 9.54 -1.72
CA VAL A 81 7.49 8.50 -1.90
C VAL A 81 6.18 8.90 -1.24
N SER A 82 6.24 9.53 -0.06
CA SER A 82 5.06 10.02 0.65
C SER A 82 4.32 11.11 -0.14
N SER A 83 5.04 12.07 -0.74
CA SER A 83 4.42 13.12 -1.57
C SER A 83 3.74 12.55 -2.82
N ILE A 84 4.36 11.57 -3.48
CA ILE A 84 3.76 10.90 -4.65
C ILE A 84 2.50 10.13 -4.23
N ALA A 85 2.56 9.36 -3.14
CA ALA A 85 1.40 8.62 -2.63
C ALA A 85 0.24 9.55 -2.25
N ALA A 86 0.53 10.68 -1.59
CA ALA A 86 -0.48 11.68 -1.25
C ALA A 86 -1.14 12.29 -2.51
N ALA A 87 -0.36 12.61 -3.54
CA ALA A 87 -0.89 13.12 -4.80
C ALA A 87 -1.77 12.10 -5.52
N VAL A 88 -1.39 10.81 -5.51
CA VAL A 88 -2.21 9.73 -6.08
C VAL A 88 -3.52 9.57 -5.31
N LEU A 89 -3.49 9.61 -3.98
CA LEU A 89 -4.71 9.56 -3.15
C LEU A 89 -5.62 10.75 -3.40
N LEU A 90 -5.06 11.95 -3.53
CA LEU A 90 -5.80 13.17 -3.84
C LEU A 90 -6.44 13.08 -5.22
N LEU A 91 -5.69 12.63 -6.23
CA LEU A 91 -6.21 12.40 -7.59
C LEU A 91 -7.36 11.40 -7.58
N PHE A 92 -7.21 10.28 -6.88
CA PHE A 92 -8.24 9.24 -6.78
C PHE A 92 -9.48 9.75 -6.06
N ASN A 93 -9.31 10.50 -4.96
CA ASN A 93 -10.42 11.11 -4.24
C ASN A 93 -11.17 12.13 -5.11
N LEU A 94 -10.47 13.01 -5.81
CA LEU A 94 -11.09 14.04 -6.66
C LEU A 94 -11.78 13.44 -7.89
N SER A 95 -11.17 12.43 -8.52
CA SER A 95 -11.63 11.88 -9.79
C SER A 95 -12.86 10.96 -9.68
N ILE A 96 -13.23 10.52 -8.48
CA ILE A 96 -14.32 9.54 -8.28
C ILE A 96 -15.66 10.22 -7.93
N PHE A 97 -15.66 11.51 -7.60
CA PHE A 97 -16.88 12.25 -7.26
C PHE A 97 -17.61 12.87 -8.47
N ASN A 98 -17.56 12.22 -9.64
CA ASN A 98 -18.56 12.50 -10.67
C ASN A 98 -19.85 11.75 -10.30
N LYS A 99 -20.59 12.31 -9.35
CA LYS A 99 -21.99 11.92 -9.13
C LYS A 99 -22.82 12.58 -10.22
N ASP A 100 -23.31 11.79 -11.16
CA ASP A 100 -24.37 12.25 -12.05
C ASP A 100 -25.56 12.67 -11.17
N LEU A 101 -26.00 13.92 -11.34
CA LEU A 101 -27.14 14.47 -10.62
C LEU A 101 -28.40 13.77 -11.15
N ASP A 102 -28.99 12.92 -10.30
CA ASP A 102 -30.22 12.21 -10.61
C ASP A 102 -31.40 12.97 -10.01
N TRP A 103 -32.04 13.81 -10.84
CA TRP A 103 -33.19 14.61 -10.46
C TRP A 103 -34.41 13.76 -10.07
N ASN A 104 -34.47 12.48 -10.48
CA ASN A 104 -35.54 11.57 -10.09
C ASN A 104 -35.48 11.13 -8.63
N LYS A 105 -34.39 11.47 -7.91
CA LYS A 105 -34.25 11.23 -6.47
C LYS A 105 -34.74 12.38 -5.60
N LEU A 106 -35.10 13.51 -6.19
CA LEU A 106 -35.72 14.60 -5.45
C LEU A 106 -37.17 14.24 -5.14
N ASP A 107 -37.49 14.30 -3.86
CA ASP A 107 -38.84 14.23 -3.35
C ASP A 107 -39.51 15.61 -3.41
N THR A 108 -40.83 15.61 -3.57
CA THR A 108 -41.64 16.83 -3.68
C THR A 108 -41.46 17.74 -2.46
N GLU A 109 -41.33 17.18 -1.26
CA GLU A 109 -41.13 17.94 -0.02
C GLU A 109 -39.82 18.75 -0.05
N THR A 110 -38.73 18.18 -0.56
CA THR A 110 -37.46 18.92 -0.70
C THR A 110 -37.58 20.07 -1.70
N VAL A 111 -38.27 19.85 -2.83
CA VAL A 111 -38.47 20.88 -3.86
C VAL A 111 -39.35 22.01 -3.34
N GLU A 112 -40.45 21.68 -2.66
CA GLU A 112 -41.37 22.64 -2.05
C GLU A 112 -40.66 23.50 -0.99
N ASN A 113 -39.91 22.85 -0.09
CA ASN A 113 -39.12 23.56 0.91
C ASN A 113 -38.06 24.48 0.28
N TYR A 114 -37.42 24.08 -0.82
CA TYR A 114 -36.48 24.93 -1.54
C TYR A 114 -37.18 26.17 -2.11
N MET A 115 -38.34 25.98 -2.77
CA MET A 115 -39.12 27.08 -3.33
C MET A 115 -39.58 28.07 -2.26
N ILE A 116 -40.02 27.58 -1.10
CA ILE A 116 -40.42 28.43 0.03
C ILE A 116 -39.23 29.20 0.60
N ASN A 117 -38.07 28.55 0.80
CA ASN A 117 -36.90 29.21 1.40
C ASN A 117 -36.26 30.26 0.48
N GLU A 118 -36.33 30.05 -0.84
CA GLU A 118 -35.83 31.01 -1.84
C GLU A 118 -36.89 32.05 -2.24
N ASP A 119 -38.04 32.08 -1.55
CA ASP A 119 -39.18 32.99 -1.82
C ASP A 119 -39.59 33.03 -3.30
N ILE A 120 -39.52 31.88 -3.99
CA ILE A 120 -39.85 31.80 -5.41
C ILE A 120 -41.35 32.02 -5.60
N SER A 121 -41.69 33.10 -6.31
CA SER A 121 -43.06 33.48 -6.55
C SER A 121 -43.71 32.68 -7.68
N SER A 122 -45.04 32.52 -7.64
CA SER A 122 -45.78 31.87 -8.74
C SER A 122 -45.61 32.60 -10.08
N TYR A 123 -45.34 33.91 -10.07
CA TYR A 123 -45.07 34.67 -11.29
C TYR A 123 -43.72 34.32 -11.92
N GLU A 124 -42.69 34.09 -11.12
CA GLU A 124 -41.38 33.64 -11.61
C GLU A 124 -41.48 32.22 -12.19
N ILE A 125 -42.25 31.33 -11.57
CA ILE A 125 -42.52 30.00 -12.13
C ILE A 125 -43.29 30.12 -13.45
N ALA A 126 -44.33 30.97 -13.51
CA ALA A 126 -45.09 31.23 -14.72
C ALA A 126 -44.22 31.77 -15.87
N SER A 127 -43.19 32.56 -15.55
CA SER A 127 -42.25 33.10 -16.54
C SER A 127 -41.35 32.05 -17.18
N LEU A 128 -41.20 30.87 -16.54
CA LEU A 128 -40.41 29.75 -17.04
C LEU A 128 -41.24 28.78 -17.90
N LEU A 129 -42.57 28.89 -17.85
CA LEU A 129 -43.48 28.09 -18.66
C LEU A 129 -43.57 28.66 -20.08
N SER A 130 -43.45 27.80 -21.09
CA SER A 130 -43.62 28.16 -22.49
C SER A 130 -45.06 27.94 -22.97
N ASP A 131 -45.44 28.55 -24.10
CA ASP A 131 -46.73 28.30 -24.75
C ASP A 131 -46.95 26.81 -25.09
N GLU A 132 -45.85 26.07 -25.28
CA GLU A 132 -45.90 24.63 -25.53
C GLU A 132 -46.24 23.84 -24.26
N ASP A 133 -45.76 24.27 -23.10
CA ASP A 133 -46.10 23.66 -21.81
C ASP A 133 -47.57 23.90 -21.44
N LEU A 134 -48.15 25.00 -21.90
CA LEU A 134 -49.55 25.40 -21.64
C LEU A 134 -50.55 24.81 -22.65
N LYS A 135 -50.15 23.85 -23.48
CA LYS A 135 -51.09 23.13 -24.36
C LYS A 135 -52.03 22.23 -23.54
N GLU A 136 -53.28 22.15 -23.97
CA GLU A 136 -54.33 21.32 -23.34
C GLU A 136 -53.90 19.86 -23.13
N GLU A 137 -53.07 19.32 -24.03
CA GLU A 137 -52.53 17.96 -23.96
C GLU A 137 -51.62 17.68 -22.75
N ASN A 138 -51.02 18.74 -22.17
CA ASN A 138 -50.15 18.65 -21.00
C ASN A 138 -50.90 18.81 -19.67
N PHE A 139 -52.17 19.20 -19.70
CA PHE A 139 -52.99 19.25 -18.49
C PHE A 139 -53.52 17.86 -18.15
N ILE A 140 -53.54 17.57 -16.84
CA ILE A 140 -54.20 16.36 -16.34
C ILE A 140 -55.68 16.48 -16.66
N THR A 141 -56.20 15.56 -17.47
CA THR A 141 -57.65 15.46 -17.73
C THR A 141 -58.35 15.03 -16.45
N TYR A 142 -58.87 15.99 -15.69
CA TYR A 142 -59.74 15.71 -14.56
C TYR A 142 -61.14 15.38 -15.08
N ASN A 143 -61.66 14.20 -14.71
CA ASN A 143 -63.07 13.90 -14.88
C ASN A 143 -63.86 14.65 -13.80
N LEU A 144 -64.23 15.90 -14.11
CA LEU A 144 -65.01 16.73 -13.21
C LEU A 144 -66.46 16.26 -13.21
N ASN A 145 -66.98 15.90 -12.03
CA ASN A 145 -68.41 15.64 -11.88
C ASN A 145 -69.18 16.97 -11.98
N GLU A 146 -70.14 17.06 -12.89
CA GLU A 146 -70.96 18.24 -13.14
C GLU A 146 -71.65 18.74 -11.86
N GLU A 147 -72.17 17.83 -11.03
CA GLU A 147 -72.82 18.14 -9.75
C GLU A 147 -71.85 18.81 -8.76
N ASN A 148 -70.59 18.37 -8.74
CA ASN A 148 -69.58 18.94 -7.85
C ASN A 148 -69.16 20.35 -8.31
N VAL A 149 -69.11 20.56 -9.63
CA VAL A 149 -68.81 21.87 -10.23
C VAL A 149 -69.96 22.83 -9.98
N GLU A 150 -71.19 22.42 -10.24
CA GLU A 150 -72.39 23.21 -9.96
C GLU A 150 -72.47 23.63 -8.49
N THR A 151 -72.25 22.68 -7.57
CA THR A 151 -72.23 22.96 -6.12
C THR A 151 -71.14 23.95 -5.74
N TYR A 152 -69.94 23.83 -6.31
CA TYR A 152 -68.85 24.77 -6.03
C TYR A 152 -69.17 26.17 -6.54
N LEU A 153 -69.71 26.29 -7.75
CA LEU A 153 -70.11 27.57 -8.34
C LEU A 153 -71.22 28.23 -7.53
N LEU A 154 -72.30 27.50 -7.18
CA LEU A 154 -73.39 28.05 -6.37
C LEU A 154 -72.96 28.52 -4.98
N ASN A 155 -71.94 27.90 -4.39
CA ASN A 155 -71.50 28.22 -3.03
C ASN A 155 -70.41 29.31 -2.96
N ASN A 156 -69.68 29.55 -4.05
CA ASN A 156 -68.53 30.47 -4.05
C ASN A 156 -68.62 31.59 -5.08
N LEU A 157 -69.59 31.52 -6.01
CA LEU A 157 -69.82 32.55 -7.02
C LEU A 157 -71.12 33.28 -6.67
N ASP A 158 -71.04 34.59 -6.49
CA ASP A 158 -72.24 35.40 -6.33
C ASP A 158 -72.82 35.70 -7.71
N ILE A 159 -74.14 35.57 -7.87
CA ILE A 159 -74.79 35.73 -9.20
C ILE A 159 -74.65 37.16 -9.71
N ASP A 160 -74.52 38.12 -8.80
CA ASP A 160 -74.31 39.53 -9.14
C ASP A 160 -72.94 39.79 -9.81
N ASP A 161 -71.91 38.97 -9.55
CA ASP A 161 -70.58 39.09 -10.18
C ASP A 161 -70.56 38.64 -11.66
N ILE A 162 -71.62 37.97 -12.13
CA ILE A 162 -71.71 37.41 -13.50
C ILE A 162 -72.48 38.35 -14.45
N ILE A 163 -73.26 39.29 -13.90
CA ILE A 163 -74.23 40.10 -14.66
C ILE A 163 -73.70 41.54 -14.96
N GLU A 164 -72.47 41.86 -14.56
CA GLU A 164 -71.77 43.10 -14.95
C GLU A 164 -70.81 42.90 -16.14
#